data_AF-A0A966DC92-F1
#
_entry.id   AF-A0A966DC92-F1
#
_cell.length_a   1.000
_cell.length_b   1.000
_cell.length_c   1.000
_cell.angle_alpha   90.00
_cell.angle_beta   90.00
_cell.angle_gamma   90.00
#
_symmetry.space_group_name_H-M   'P 1'
#
loop_
_entity.id
_entity.type
_entity.pdbx_description
1 polymer ?
#
loop_
_entity_poly.entity_id
_entity_poly.type
_entity_poly.pdbx_seq_one_letter_code
_entity_poly.pdbx_strand_id
1 'polypeptide(L)'
;MAAALKTATVSAAPISGGSAKSAEGYVEAVYTVTTATTLDWVVLSDFSEVKYVHAYTSANGVDAEAYVDGTTKNKVFITGVGACVLLVKGTKATA
;
A
#
# COMPACT_ATOMS: atom_id res chain seq x y z
N MET A 1 9.24 -0.91 21.79
CA MET A 1 9.77 -1.43 20.51
C MET A 1 9.54 -0.35 19.47
N ALA A 2 10.58 0.14 18.79
CA ALA A 2 10.43 1.18 17.77
C ALA A 2 9.93 0.55 16.46
N ALA A 3 8.98 1.20 15.78
CA ALA A 3 8.48 0.76 14.49
C ALA A 3 9.60 0.83 13.42
N ALA A 4 9.86 -0.27 12.73
CA ALA A 4 10.86 -0.30 11.65
C ALA A 4 10.27 0.33 10.38
N LEU A 5 11.09 1.07 9.63
CA LEU A 5 10.72 1.54 8.29
C LEU A 5 11.15 0.52 7.25
N LYS A 6 10.26 0.24 6.30
CA LYS A 6 10.45 -0.65 5.17
C LYS A 6 10.10 0.07 3.88
N THR A 7 10.78 -0.28 2.80
CA THR A 7 10.46 0.24 1.47
C THR A 7 9.67 -0.81 0.71
N ALA A 8 8.54 -0.42 0.14
CA ALA A 8 7.75 -1.27 -0.72
C ALA A 8 8.35 -1.29 -2.15
N THR A 9 8.31 -2.44 -2.82
CA THR A 9 8.75 -2.57 -4.22
C THR A 9 7.54 -2.67 -5.14
N VAL A 10 7.50 -1.86 -6.21
CA VAL A 10 6.43 -1.91 -7.21
C VAL A 10 6.46 -3.28 -7.88
N SER A 11 5.34 -4.00 -7.82
CA SER A 11 5.21 -5.35 -8.36
C SER A 11 4.41 -5.41 -9.66
N ALA A 12 3.62 -4.38 -9.96
CA ALA A 12 2.84 -4.32 -11.20
C ALA A 12 2.48 -2.88 -11.60
N ALA A 13 2.13 -2.73 -12.88
CA ALA A 13 1.56 -1.52 -13.46
C ALA A 13 0.15 -1.24 -12.88
N PRO A 14 -0.40 -0.02 -13.09
CA PRO A 14 -1.72 0.33 -12.59
C PRO A 14 -2.81 -0.64 -13.07
N ILE A 15 -3.75 -0.95 -12.18
CA ILE A 15 -4.87 -1.84 -12.47
C ILE A 15 -6.13 -0.97 -12.64
N SER A 16 -6.70 -0.99 -13.84
CA SER A 16 -8.01 -0.40 -14.10
C SER A 16 -9.12 -1.35 -13.69
N GLY A 17 -9.94 -0.97 -12.71
CA GLY A 17 -11.20 -1.68 -12.44
C GLY A 17 -12.14 -1.57 -13.64
N GLY A 18 -12.69 -2.71 -14.10
CA GLY A 18 -13.64 -2.80 -15.21
C GLY A 18 -15.03 -2.25 -14.88
N SER A 19 -15.12 -1.01 -14.38
CA SER A 19 -16.38 -0.37 -14.01
C SER A 19 -16.84 0.65 -15.06
N ALA A 20 -18.13 0.64 -15.36
CA ALA A 20 -18.81 1.60 -16.25
C ALA A 20 -18.83 3.06 -15.73
N LYS A 21 -18.18 3.34 -14.60
CA LYS A 21 -17.97 4.69 -14.05
C LYS A 21 -16.50 5.03 -14.04
N SER A 22 -16.13 6.05 -14.80
CA SER A 22 -14.77 6.43 -15.22
C SER A 22 -13.80 6.88 -14.12
N ALA A 23 -14.14 6.82 -12.83
CA ALA A 23 -13.29 7.38 -11.76
C ALA A 23 -13.11 6.53 -10.47
N GLU A 24 -13.91 5.49 -10.25
CA GLU A 24 -14.01 4.88 -8.91
C GLU A 24 -13.19 3.59 -8.72
N GLY A 25 -12.59 3.01 -9.77
CA GLY A 25 -11.96 1.68 -9.70
C GLY A 25 -10.45 1.59 -9.98
N TYR A 26 -9.70 2.69 -10.03
CA TYR A 26 -8.29 2.66 -10.45
C TYR A 26 -7.33 2.47 -9.28
N VAL A 27 -6.46 1.45 -9.36
CA VAL A 27 -5.29 1.27 -8.49
C VAL A 27 -4.07 1.81 -9.23
N GLU A 28 -3.39 2.78 -8.62
CA GLU A 28 -2.26 3.52 -9.22
C GLU A 28 -0.93 2.77 -9.14
N ALA A 29 -0.81 1.83 -8.20
CA ALA A 29 0.34 0.95 -8.08
C ALA A 29 0.02 -0.25 -7.21
N VAL A 30 0.67 -1.37 -7.54
CA VAL A 30 0.70 -2.56 -6.70
C VAL A 30 2.11 -2.70 -6.13
N TYR A 31 2.21 -2.91 -4.82
CA TYR A 31 3.49 -3.16 -4.16
C TYR A 31 3.52 -4.50 -3.44
N THR A 32 4.71 -5.07 -3.33
CA THR A 32 4.99 -6.18 -2.42
C THR A 32 5.94 -5.73 -1.32
N VAL A 33 5.67 -6.15 -0.09
CA VAL A 33 6.50 -5.87 1.08
C VAL A 33 6.50 -7.07 2.02
N THR A 34 7.59 -7.28 2.77
CA THR A 34 7.62 -8.28 3.84
C THR A 34 7.64 -7.58 5.20
N THR A 35 6.57 -7.69 5.97
CA THR A 35 6.46 -7.17 7.35
C THR A 35 6.87 -8.26 8.34
N ALA A 36 7.60 -7.86 9.38
CA ALA A 36 8.04 -8.75 10.46
C ALA A 36 7.19 -8.50 11.71
N THR A 37 6.67 -7.28 11.84
CA THR A 37 5.73 -6.88 12.88
C THR A 37 4.55 -6.15 12.26
N THR A 38 3.43 -6.13 12.98
CA THR A 38 2.19 -5.42 12.60
C THR A 38 2.30 -3.89 12.73
N LEU A 39 3.45 -3.38 13.17
CA LEU A 39 3.73 -1.96 13.38
C LEU A 39 4.85 -1.47 12.45
N ASP A 40 5.30 -2.29 11.50
CA ASP A 40 6.29 -1.86 10.51
C ASP A 40 5.66 -0.82 9.57
N TRP A 41 6.29 0.34 9.45
CA TRP A 41 5.88 1.37 8.49
C TRP A 41 6.48 1.06 7.13
N VAL A 42 5.63 1.06 6.11
CA VAL A 42 5.99 0.86 4.70
C VAL A 42 5.92 2.21 4.00
N VAL A 43 7.07 2.69 3.52
CA VAL A 43 7.18 3.96 2.81
C VAL A 43 6.90 3.74 1.32
N LEU A 44 6.01 4.57 0.77
CA LEU A 44 5.57 4.60 -0.61
C LEU A 44 6.08 5.89 -1.26
N SER A 45 7.38 5.94 -1.52
CA SER A 45 8.08 7.16 -1.97
C SER A 45 7.57 7.73 -3.30
N ASP A 46 6.91 6.90 -4.13
CA ASP A 46 6.33 7.34 -5.41
C ASP A 46 5.04 8.16 -5.22
N PHE A 47 4.57 8.32 -3.98
CA PHE A 47 3.35 9.04 -3.65
C PHE A 47 3.64 10.21 -2.70
N SER A 48 3.08 11.37 -3.05
CA SER A 48 3.02 12.54 -2.16
C SER A 48 1.87 12.42 -1.16
N GLU A 49 0.79 11.73 -1.55
CA GLU A 49 -0.36 11.44 -0.68
C GLU A 49 -1.02 10.12 -1.07
N VAL A 50 -1.13 9.19 -0.13
CA VAL A 50 -1.94 7.98 -0.26
C VAL A 50 -3.35 8.27 0.21
N LYS A 51 -4.34 8.07 -0.66
CA LYS A 51 -5.77 8.29 -0.36
C LYS A 51 -6.47 7.01 0.03
N TYR A 52 -6.05 5.91 -0.56
CA TYR A 52 -6.61 4.59 -0.28
C TYR A 52 -5.52 3.54 -0.41
N VAL A 53 -5.55 2.59 0.51
CA VAL A 53 -4.70 1.41 0.49
C VAL A 53 -5.54 0.21 0.85
N HIS A 54 -5.36 -0.87 0.10
CA HIS A 54 -5.89 -2.18 0.43
C HIS A 54 -4.73 -3.16 0.49
N ALA A 55 -4.66 -3.95 1.55
CA ALA A 55 -3.57 -4.89 1.78
C ALA A 55 -4.11 -6.30 1.98
N TYR A 56 -3.36 -7.29 1.50
CA TYR A 56 -3.64 -8.69 1.78
C TYR A 56 -2.35 -9.49 1.91
N THR A 57 -2.40 -10.57 2.69
CA THR A 57 -1.28 -11.51 2.84
C THR A 57 -1.12 -12.33 1.58
N SER A 58 0.09 -12.39 1.01
CA SER A 58 0.32 -13.09 -0.26
C SER A 58 0.24 -14.62 -0.12
N ALA A 59 0.41 -15.15 1.10
CA ALA A 59 0.37 -16.59 1.35
C ALA A 59 -1.04 -17.17 1.19
N ASN A 60 -2.07 -16.45 1.66
CA ASN A 60 -3.43 -16.98 1.77
C ASN A 60 -4.49 -16.05 1.14
N GLY A 61 -4.10 -14.88 0.63
CA GLY A 61 -5.01 -13.89 0.09
C GLY A 61 -5.93 -13.25 1.13
N VAL A 62 -5.65 -13.43 2.43
CA VAL A 62 -6.47 -12.89 3.51
C VAL A 62 -6.22 -11.39 3.62
N ASP A 63 -7.31 -10.63 3.61
CA ASP A 63 -7.30 -9.18 3.83
C ASP A 63 -6.55 -8.83 5.12
N ALA A 64 -5.67 -7.85 5.02
CA ALA A 64 -4.96 -7.26 6.14
C ALA A 64 -5.39 -5.80 6.28
N GLU A 65 -5.58 -5.34 7.51
CA GLU A 65 -5.89 -3.94 7.73
C GLU A 65 -4.65 -3.11 7.44
N ALA A 66 -4.83 -2.02 6.70
CA ALA A 66 -3.78 -1.08 6.37
C ALA A 66 -4.20 0.32 6.75
N TYR A 67 -3.28 1.05 7.37
CA TYR A 67 -3.52 2.38 7.89
C TYR A 67 -2.51 3.35 7.32
N VAL A 68 -3.01 4.43 6.71
CA VAL A 68 -2.18 5.51 6.18
C VAL A 68 -1.75 6.44 7.31
N ASP A 69 -0.49 6.84 7.32
CA ASP A 69 0.02 7.84 8.26
C ASP A 69 -0.72 9.18 8.09
N GLY A 70 -1.32 9.68 9.17
CA GLY A 70 -2.10 10.92 9.11
C GLY A 70 -1.27 12.20 8.90
N THR A 71 0.06 12.14 9.06
CA THR A 71 0.93 13.32 9.01
C THR A 71 1.53 13.51 7.62
N THR A 72 2.29 12.51 7.19
CA THR A 72 3.05 12.49 5.93
C THR A 72 2.25 11.88 4.80
N LYS A 73 1.27 11.02 5.11
CA LYS A 73 0.40 10.32 4.15
C LYS A 73 1.11 9.54 3.04
N ASN A 74 2.43 9.36 3.12
CA ASN A 74 3.24 8.63 2.14
C ASN A 74 3.76 7.30 2.71
N LYS A 75 3.34 6.93 3.91
CA LYS A 75 3.69 5.66 4.54
C LYS A 75 2.44 5.02 5.16
N VAL A 76 2.43 3.70 5.19
CA VAL A 76 1.32 2.89 5.70
C VAL A 76 1.86 1.85 6.68
N PHE A 77 1.10 1.45 7.69
CA PHE A 77 1.40 0.21 8.42
C PHE A 77 0.30 -0.81 8.18
N ILE A 78 0.64 -2.09 8.27
CA ILE A 78 -0.25 -3.20 7.92
C ILE A 78 -0.28 -4.17 9.10
N THR A 79 -1.47 -4.67 9.44
CA THR A 79 -1.63 -5.64 10.55
C THR A 79 -1.28 -7.08 10.16
N GLY A 80 -0.92 -7.32 8.90
CA GLY A 80 -0.41 -8.59 8.40
C GLY A 80 1.09 -8.76 8.69
N VAL A 81 1.50 -10.01 8.93
CA VAL A 81 2.92 -10.41 9.07
C VAL A 81 3.29 -11.34 7.91
N GLY A 82 4.52 -11.22 7.43
CA GLY A 82 5.03 -11.97 6.28
C GLY A 82 4.94 -11.17 4.99
N ALA A 83 4.84 -11.86 3.86
CA ALA A 83 4.71 -11.20 2.57
C ALA A 83 3.29 -10.66 2.38
N CYS A 84 3.19 -9.37 2.08
CA CYS A 84 1.95 -8.63 1.85
C CYS A 84 1.98 -7.96 0.48
N VAL A 85 0.81 -7.91 -0.14
CA VAL A 85 0.57 -7.14 -1.35
C VAL A 85 -0.27 -5.92 -0.98
N LEU A 86 0.07 -4.78 -1.57
CA LEU A 86 -0.56 -3.47 -1.34
C LEU A 86 -1.10 -2.96 -2.67
N LEU A 87 -2.40 -2.67 -2.71
CA LEU A 87 -3.06 -1.94 -3.78
C LEU A 87 -3.21 -0.49 -3.32
N VAL A 88 -2.53 0.43 -4.00
CA VAL A 88 -2.44 1.83 -3.57
C VAL A 88 -3.10 2.74 -4.60
N LYS A 89 -3.91 3.68 -4.10
CA LYS A 89 -4.43 4.82 -4.86
C LYS A 89 -4.08 6.11 -4.14
N GLY A 90 -3.57 7.07 -4.89
CA GLY A 90 -3.08 8.32 -4.31
C GLY A 90 -2.60 9.30 -5.35
N THR A 91 -2.08 10.43 -4.87
CA THR A 91 -1.40 11.44 -5.67
C THR A 91 0.06 11.05 -5.79
N LYS A 92 0.57 10.87 -7.02
CA LYS A 92 1.99 10.57 -7.24
C LYS A 92 2.87 11.74 -6.76
N ALA A 93 4.06 11.41 -6.30
CA ALA A 93 5.10 12.41 -6.06
C ALA A 93 5.54 12.95 -7.42
N THR A 94 5.46 14.26 -7.63
CA THR A 94 6.10 14.91 -8.76
C THR A 94 7.61 14.94 -8.52
N ALA A 95 8.38 14.54 -9.54
CA ALA A 95 9.83 14.68 -9.54
C ALA A 95 10.25 16.15 -9.53
#